data_AF-A0A182W0R5-F1
#
_entry.id   AF-A0A182W0R5-F1
#
_cell.length_a   1.000
_cell.length_b   1.000
_cell.length_c   1.000
_cell.angle_alpha   90.00
_cell.angle_beta   90.00
_cell.angle_gamma   90.00
#
_symmetry.space_group_name_H-M   'P 1'
#
loop_
_entity.id
_entity.type
_entity.pdbx_description
1 polymer ?
#
loop_
_entity_poly.entity_id
_entity_poly.type
_entity_poly.pdbx_seq_one_letter_code
_entity_poly.pdbx_strand_id
1 'polypeptide(L)'
;MFRCAEVLQFVTILLIVCQFSHGKVFTYGEEVKNVTRPFSLRVVKLLCINQPYEETVVKECRVILRRNERSLICVSIYVPKVYHQLFIQFRLHYKFTTYKPLLIDGEIELCSYSRGPKKNPLENYVLGVMQEMLPNTVHPCPHGNKTYNERTVYKEEYAPKSMPAGDYRMDIRFASSTN
;
A
#
# COMPACT_ATOMS: atom_id res chain seq x y z
N MET A 1 34.62 0.27 46.73
CA MET A 1 35.38 -0.37 45.63
C MET A 1 34.64 -1.63 45.23
N PHE A 2 33.82 -1.58 44.17
CA PHE A 2 33.12 -2.77 43.67
C PHE A 2 34.13 -3.71 43.01
N ARG A 3 34.05 -5.01 43.32
CA ARG A 3 34.96 -6.03 42.79
C ARG A 3 34.71 -6.20 41.29
N CYS A 4 35.79 -6.33 40.52
CA CYS A 4 35.78 -6.42 39.04
C CYS A 4 34.78 -7.48 38.48
N ALA A 5 34.54 -8.55 39.24
CA ALA A 5 33.59 -9.60 38.88
C ALA A 5 32.12 -9.11 38.81
N GLU A 6 31.69 -8.19 39.68
CA GLU A 6 30.31 -7.70 39.65
C GLU A 6 30.07 -6.76 38.47
N VAL A 7 31.05 -5.94 38.11
CA VAL A 7 30.97 -5.04 36.95
C VAL A 7 30.83 -5.84 35.65
N LEU A 8 31.56 -6.95 35.51
CA LEU A 8 31.47 -7.83 34.33
C LEU A 8 30.08 -8.48 34.20
N GLN A 9 29.43 -8.78 35.33
CA GLN A 9 28.11 -9.38 35.37
C GLN A 9 27.03 -8.37 34.99
N PHE A 10 27.16 -7.11 35.42
CA PHE A 10 26.26 -6.03 34.98
C PHE A 10 26.40 -5.74 33.48
N VAL A 11 27.62 -5.73 32.93
CA VAL A 11 27.85 -5.47 31.50
C VAL A 11 27.32 -6.60 30.62
N THR A 12 27.48 -7.87 31.04
CA THR A 12 26.91 -9.01 30.30
C THR A 12 25.38 -9.01 30.34
N ILE A 13 24.76 -8.70 31.49
CA ILE A 13 23.30 -8.55 31.57
C ILE A 13 22.81 -7.39 30.69
N LEU A 14 23.50 -6.24 30.65
CA LEU A 14 23.14 -5.11 29.80
C LEU A 14 23.26 -5.42 28.31
N LEU A 15 24.28 -6.18 27.90
CA LEU A 15 24.44 -6.63 26.51
C LEU A 15 23.35 -7.64 26.12
N ILE A 16 22.97 -8.56 27.02
CA ILE A 16 21.87 -9.52 26.79
C ILE A 16 20.52 -8.79 26.65
N VAL A 17 20.25 -7.79 27.51
CA VAL A 17 19.00 -7.00 27.43
C VAL A 17 18.97 -6.14 26.16
N CYS A 18 20.10 -5.56 25.73
CA CYS A 18 20.17 -4.77 24.50
C CYS A 18 19.96 -5.61 23.23
N GLN A 19 20.38 -6.88 23.21
CA GLN A 19 20.11 -7.77 22.08
C GLN A 19 18.63 -8.14 21.95
N PHE A 20 17.85 -8.08 23.04
CA PHE A 20 16.41 -8.36 23.02
C PHE A 20 15.52 -7.15 22.68
N SER A 21 16.07 -5.93 22.66
CA SER A 21 15.35 -4.71 22.23
C SER A 21 15.38 -4.45 20.72
N HIS A 22 15.82 -5.40 19.90
CA HIS A 22 15.50 -5.37 18.47
C HIS A 22 13.99 -5.54 18.34
N GLY A 23 13.28 -4.40 18.26
CA GLY A 23 11.88 -4.35 17.92
C GLY A 23 11.64 -5.28 16.74
N LYS A 24 10.73 -6.24 16.91
CA LYS A 24 10.34 -7.18 15.86
C LYS A 24 10.00 -6.36 14.63
N VAL A 25 10.88 -6.40 13.64
CA VAL A 25 10.53 -6.05 12.26
C VAL A 25 9.35 -6.95 11.92
N PHE A 26 8.20 -6.36 11.63
CA PHE A 26 7.03 -7.09 11.16
C PHE A 26 7.43 -7.80 9.85
N THR A 27 7.85 -9.05 9.99
CA THR A 27 8.03 -9.98 8.88
C THR A 27 6.63 -10.28 8.35
N TYR A 28 6.26 -9.63 7.26
CA TYR A 28 5.06 -9.97 6.49
C TYR A 28 5.34 -11.29 5.77
N GLY A 29 5.17 -12.39 6.49
CA GLY A 29 5.44 -13.74 6.00
C GLY A 29 4.62 -14.83 6.70
N GLU A 30 4.25 -14.67 7.96
CA GLU A 30 3.48 -15.69 8.68
C GLU A 30 2.48 -15.03 9.64
N GLU A 31 1.20 -14.99 9.22
CA GLU A 31 -0.05 -14.97 10.01
C GLU A 31 -1.23 -14.32 9.24
N VAL A 32 -1.51 -14.83 8.03
CA VAL A 32 -2.77 -14.49 7.32
C VAL A 32 -3.48 -15.77 6.90
N LYS A 33 -3.84 -16.63 7.85
CA LYS A 33 -4.84 -17.68 7.59
C LYS A 33 -5.77 -17.83 8.80
N ASN A 34 -7.05 -17.53 8.56
CA ASN A 34 -8.23 -17.90 9.35
C ASN A 34 -8.68 -16.98 10.51
N VAL A 35 -8.87 -15.69 10.25
CA VAL A 35 -9.79 -14.87 11.07
C VAL A 35 -10.83 -14.24 10.15
N THR A 36 -12.08 -14.68 10.30
CA THR A 36 -13.22 -14.19 9.53
C THR A 36 -13.55 -12.76 9.97
N ARG A 37 -13.59 -11.81 9.03
CA ARG A 37 -14.08 -10.45 9.33
C ARG A 37 -15.60 -10.49 9.53
N PRO A 38 -16.17 -9.64 10.39
CA PRO A 38 -17.62 -9.58 10.58
C PRO A 38 -18.38 -8.92 9.42
N PHE A 39 -17.66 -8.36 8.44
CA PHE A 39 -18.21 -7.71 7.25
C PHE A 39 -17.38 -8.05 6.02
N SER A 40 -17.99 -7.88 4.84
CA SER A 40 -17.32 -8.02 3.55
C SER A 40 -16.94 -6.67 2.96
N LEU A 41 -15.90 -6.67 2.11
CA LEU A 41 -15.48 -5.46 1.39
C LEU A 41 -15.85 -5.55 -0.08
N ARG A 42 -16.40 -4.44 -0.60
CA ARG A 42 -16.79 -4.34 -2.00
C ARG A 42 -16.47 -2.96 -2.55
N VAL A 43 -15.74 -2.92 -3.66
CA VAL A 43 -15.55 -1.71 -4.45
C VAL A 43 -16.81 -1.51 -5.31
N VAL A 44 -17.53 -0.43 -5.05
CA VAL A 44 -18.82 -0.14 -5.71
C VAL A 44 -18.69 0.92 -6.82
N LYS A 45 -17.65 1.76 -6.74
CA LYS A 45 -17.45 2.88 -7.67
C LYS A 45 -15.95 3.13 -7.87
N LEU A 46 -15.56 3.38 -9.11
CA LEU A 46 -14.24 3.86 -9.51
C LEU A 46 -14.44 5.08 -10.42
N LEU A 47 -13.70 6.15 -10.18
CA LEU A 47 -13.77 7.38 -10.97
C LEU A 47 -12.36 7.86 -11.30
N CYS A 48 -12.09 8.08 -12.59
CA CYS A 48 -10.92 8.83 -13.04
C CYS A 48 -11.34 10.27 -13.32
N ILE A 49 -11.04 11.16 -12.36
CA ILE A 49 -11.46 12.57 -12.36
C ILE A 49 -10.46 13.47 -13.10
N ASN A 50 -10.86 14.66 -13.53
CA ASN A 50 -9.97 15.68 -14.14
C ASN A 50 -9.22 15.22 -15.40
N GLN A 51 -9.87 14.42 -16.24
CA GLN A 51 -9.35 14.09 -17.56
C GLN A 51 -9.57 15.26 -18.54
N PRO A 52 -8.68 15.46 -19.54
CA PRO A 52 -7.49 14.66 -19.85
C PRO A 52 -6.31 14.96 -18.91
N TYR A 53 -5.47 13.96 -18.66
CA TYR A 53 -4.22 14.13 -17.91
C TYR A 53 -3.09 14.57 -18.84
N GLU A 54 -2.19 15.42 -18.32
CA GLU A 54 -1.04 15.92 -19.08
C GLU A 54 -0.06 14.81 -19.47
N GLU A 55 0.12 13.83 -18.58
CA GLU A 55 1.19 12.83 -18.68
C GLU A 55 0.73 11.43 -19.09
N THR A 56 -0.59 11.17 -19.10
CA THR A 56 -1.14 9.84 -19.37
C THR A 56 -2.48 9.92 -20.10
N VAL A 57 -2.84 8.85 -20.79
CA VAL A 57 -4.14 8.74 -21.47
C VAL A 57 -4.91 7.56 -20.89
N VAL A 58 -6.03 7.85 -20.23
CA VAL A 58 -6.95 6.81 -19.74
C VAL A 58 -7.72 6.21 -20.91
N LYS A 59 -7.61 4.89 -21.08
CA LYS A 59 -8.35 4.11 -22.09
C LYS A 59 -9.56 3.41 -21.48
N GLU A 60 -9.41 2.89 -20.26
CA GLU A 60 -10.50 2.28 -19.50
C GLU A 60 -10.36 2.66 -18.02
N CYS A 61 -11.46 3.02 -17.38
CA CYS A 61 -11.50 3.28 -15.94
C CYS A 61 -12.92 3.04 -15.43
N ARG A 62 -13.19 1.81 -15.00
CA ARG A 62 -14.50 1.44 -14.47
C ARG A 62 -14.42 0.25 -13.53
N VAL A 63 -15.51 0.05 -12.80
CA VAL A 63 -15.75 -1.14 -11.99
C VAL A 63 -16.94 -1.91 -12.55
N ILE A 64 -16.83 -3.23 -12.64
CA ILE A 64 -17.90 -4.14 -13.05
C ILE A 64 -18.41 -4.86 -11.81
N LEU A 65 -19.66 -4.60 -11.45
CA LEU A 65 -20.34 -5.26 -10.34
C LEU A 65 -20.80 -6.64 -10.79
N ARG A 66 -20.37 -7.69 -10.09
CA ARG A 66 -20.78 -9.07 -10.35
C ARG A 66 -21.70 -9.57 -9.23
N ARG A 67 -22.66 -10.44 -9.56
CA ARG A 67 -23.56 -11.05 -8.56
C ARG A 67 -22.81 -12.13 -7.82
N ASN A 68 -22.91 -12.15 -6.48
CA ASN A 68 -22.26 -13.13 -5.60
C ASN A 68 -20.73 -13.26 -5.78
N GLU A 69 -20.09 -12.27 -6.39
CA GLU A 69 -18.66 -12.24 -6.67
C GLU A 69 -18.09 -10.85 -6.37
N ARG A 70 -16.78 -10.79 -6.11
CA ARG A 70 -16.07 -9.53 -5.91
C ARG A 70 -16.16 -8.66 -7.17
N SER A 71 -16.32 -7.35 -6.99
CA SER A 71 -16.33 -6.41 -8.11
C SER A 71 -15.01 -6.46 -8.88
N LEU A 72 -15.08 -6.40 -10.20
CA LEU A 72 -13.91 -6.39 -11.06
C LEU A 72 -13.51 -4.95 -11.35
N ILE A 73 -12.27 -4.60 -11.04
CA ILE A 73 -11.67 -3.28 -11.28
C ILE A 73 -10.95 -3.36 -12.62
N CYS A 74 -11.32 -2.50 -13.57
CA CYS A 74 -10.74 -2.46 -14.91
C CYS A 74 -10.14 -1.07 -15.15
N VAL A 75 -8.82 -1.04 -15.33
CA VAL A 75 -8.05 0.17 -15.59
C VAL A 75 -7.10 -0.09 -16.75
N SER A 76 -7.17 0.76 -17.77
CA SER A 76 -6.22 0.77 -18.88
C SER A 76 -5.69 2.18 -19.06
N ILE A 77 -4.39 2.36 -18.92
CA ILE A 77 -3.73 3.66 -18.98
C ILE A 77 -2.52 3.57 -19.91
N TYR A 78 -2.48 4.42 -20.91
CA TYR A 78 -1.31 4.59 -21.77
C TYR A 78 -0.39 5.67 -21.17
N VAL A 79 0.86 5.28 -20.93
CA VAL A 79 1.90 6.14 -20.35
C VAL A 79 2.98 6.34 -21.42
N PRO A 80 2.96 7.46 -22.17
CA PRO A 80 3.84 7.65 -23.32
C PRO A 80 5.31 7.89 -22.93
N LYS A 81 5.56 8.66 -21.87
CA LYS A 81 6.90 8.98 -21.39
C LYS A 81 7.44 7.89 -20.46
N VAL A 82 8.76 7.83 -20.32
CA VAL A 82 9.45 6.90 -19.41
C VAL A 82 9.81 7.64 -18.11
N TYR A 83 9.44 7.07 -16.98
CA TYR A 83 9.64 7.62 -15.64
C TYR A 83 10.56 6.73 -14.81
N HIS A 84 11.62 7.34 -14.28
CA HIS A 84 12.57 6.71 -13.35
C HIS A 84 12.23 7.00 -11.88
N GLN A 85 11.36 7.99 -11.65
CA GLN A 85 10.87 8.38 -10.36
C GLN A 85 9.37 8.66 -10.48
N LEU A 86 8.57 7.92 -9.72
CA LEU A 86 7.12 8.04 -9.64
C LEU A 86 6.72 8.05 -8.18
N PHE A 87 5.81 8.94 -7.86
CA PHE A 87 5.22 9.07 -6.54
C PHE A 87 3.75 8.69 -6.58
N ILE A 88 3.30 7.98 -5.55
CA ILE A 88 1.92 7.63 -5.32
C ILE A 88 1.47 8.40 -4.09
N GLN A 89 0.56 9.35 -4.31
CA GLN A 89 -0.12 10.05 -3.25
C GLN A 89 -1.46 9.38 -3.02
N PHE A 90 -1.75 9.02 -1.77
CA PHE A 90 -3.02 8.41 -1.43
C PHE A 90 -3.63 9.05 -0.19
N ARG A 91 -4.95 9.12 -0.16
CA ARG A 91 -5.71 9.55 1.01
C ARG A 91 -6.99 8.74 1.15
N LEU A 92 -7.13 8.06 2.28
CA LEU A 92 -8.33 7.34 2.63
C LEU A 92 -9.29 8.25 3.38
N HIS A 93 -10.57 8.19 3.02
CA HIS A 93 -11.64 8.92 3.69
C HIS A 93 -12.67 7.92 4.19
N TYR A 94 -13.16 8.14 5.41
CA TYR A 94 -14.28 7.42 6.00
C TYR A 94 -15.54 8.29 6.00
N LYS A 95 -16.68 7.71 5.69
CA LYS A 95 -17.96 8.40 5.73
C LYS A 95 -18.59 8.25 7.11
N PHE A 96 -18.61 9.36 7.86
CA PHE A 96 -19.50 9.51 9.00
C PHE A 96 -20.85 10.02 8.48
N THR A 97 -21.13 11.31 8.63
CA THR A 97 -22.18 12.02 7.89
C THR A 97 -21.68 12.46 6.51
N THR A 98 -20.42 12.91 6.46
CA THR A 98 -19.67 13.26 5.25
C THR A 98 -18.35 12.51 5.21
N TYR A 99 -17.74 12.43 4.02
CA TYR A 99 -16.39 11.88 3.88
C TYR A 99 -15.37 12.77 4.58
N LYS A 100 -14.70 12.22 5.60
CA LYS A 100 -13.61 12.88 6.31
C LYS A 100 -12.33 12.07 6.15
N PRO A 101 -11.15 12.72 6.05
CA PRO A 101 -9.87 12.00 6.02
C PRO A 101 -9.76 11.05 7.22
N LEU A 102 -9.41 9.80 6.94
CA LEU A 102 -9.01 8.81 7.92
C LEU A 102 -7.48 8.83 7.99
N LEU A 103 -6.89 8.43 9.13
CA LEU A 103 -5.44 8.46 9.45
C LEU A 103 -4.51 7.68 8.48
N ILE A 104 -5.00 7.27 7.31
CA ILE A 104 -4.26 6.57 6.26
C ILE A 104 -4.15 7.52 5.06
N ASP A 105 -3.12 8.35 5.07
CA ASP A 105 -2.67 9.14 3.94
C ASP A 105 -1.14 9.19 3.88
N GLY A 106 -0.60 9.45 2.69
CA GLY A 106 0.84 9.46 2.50
C GLY A 106 1.25 9.61 1.04
N GLU A 107 2.56 9.70 0.86
CA GLU A 107 3.23 9.74 -0.42
C GLU A 107 4.32 8.66 -0.44
N ILE A 108 4.36 7.86 -1.49
CA ILE A 108 5.30 6.75 -1.66
C ILE A 108 6.05 6.91 -2.97
N GLU A 109 7.37 6.88 -2.94
CA GLU A 109 8.18 6.72 -4.16
C GLU A 109 8.07 5.26 -4.65
N LEU A 110 7.26 5.01 -5.69
CA LEU A 110 7.02 3.68 -6.26
C LEU A 110 8.33 3.01 -6.72
N CYS A 111 9.21 3.79 -7.36
CA CYS A 111 10.50 3.30 -7.85
C CYS A 111 11.47 2.88 -6.73
N SER A 112 11.18 3.25 -5.48
CA SER A 112 11.97 2.82 -4.34
C SER A 112 11.68 1.38 -3.94
N TYR A 113 10.59 0.77 -4.42
CA TYR A 113 10.15 -0.58 -4.02
C TYR A 113 11.25 -1.65 -4.14
N SER A 114 12.05 -1.60 -5.21
CA SER A 114 13.15 -2.56 -5.44
C SER A 114 14.36 -2.37 -4.52
N ARG A 115 14.43 -1.28 -3.75
CA ARG A 115 15.55 -0.95 -2.84
C ARG A 115 15.43 -1.63 -1.47
N GLY A 116 14.55 -2.63 -1.33
CA GLY A 116 14.29 -3.36 -0.09
C GLY A 116 13.24 -2.68 0.82
N PRO A 117 13.00 -3.27 2.01
CA PRO A 117 11.98 -2.81 2.94
C PRO A 117 12.19 -1.35 3.38
N LYS A 118 11.09 -0.60 3.46
CA LYS A 118 11.05 0.78 3.94
C LYS A 118 11.05 0.84 5.45
N LYS A 119 11.57 1.95 5.98
CA LYS A 119 11.49 2.23 7.43
C LYS A 119 10.04 2.49 7.87
N ASN A 120 9.22 3.03 6.97
CA ASN A 120 7.81 3.31 7.23
C ASN A 120 6.96 2.05 7.00
N PRO A 121 6.31 1.51 8.05
CA PRO A 121 5.47 0.31 7.92
C PRO A 121 4.28 0.49 6.97
N LEU A 122 3.75 1.72 6.86
CA LEU A 122 2.65 2.01 5.95
C LEU A 122 3.08 1.88 4.49
N GLU A 123 4.28 2.32 4.14
CA GLU A 123 4.80 2.19 2.77
C GLU A 123 4.99 0.73 2.39
N ASN A 124 5.56 -0.08 3.30
CA ASN A 124 5.69 -1.53 3.08
C ASN A 124 4.35 -2.20 2.86
N TYR A 125 3.35 -1.81 3.67
CA TYR A 125 2.00 -2.34 3.57
C TYR A 125 1.35 -2.01 2.22
N VAL A 126 1.37 -0.73 1.83
CA VAL A 126 0.76 -0.26 0.57
C VAL A 126 1.46 -0.90 -0.63
N LEU A 127 2.79 -0.91 -0.65
CA LEU A 127 3.56 -1.52 -1.74
C LEU A 127 3.33 -3.03 -1.85
N GLY A 128 3.23 -3.74 -0.71
CA GLY A 128 2.89 -5.16 -0.69
C GLY A 128 1.51 -5.45 -1.27
N VAL A 129 0.48 -4.69 -0.84
CA VAL A 129 -0.87 -4.80 -1.39
C VAL A 129 -0.89 -4.49 -2.89
N MET A 130 -0.15 -3.48 -3.33
CA MET A 130 -0.03 -3.14 -4.75
C MET A 130 0.59 -4.27 -5.56
N GLN A 131 1.67 -4.91 -5.06
CA GLN A 131 2.31 -6.03 -5.73
C GLN A 131 1.34 -7.23 -5.88
N GLU A 132 0.55 -7.51 -4.85
CA GLU A 132 -0.44 -8.60 -4.90
C GLU A 132 -1.63 -8.29 -5.81
N MET A 133 -2.08 -7.03 -5.86
CA MET A 133 -3.19 -6.61 -6.71
C MET A 133 -2.81 -6.49 -8.18
N LEU A 134 -1.60 -5.99 -8.46
CA LEU A 134 -1.13 -5.56 -9.78
C LEU A 134 0.26 -6.16 -10.09
N PRO A 135 0.42 -7.50 -10.07
CA PRO A 135 1.73 -8.15 -10.13
C PRO A 135 2.50 -7.88 -11.43
N ASN A 136 1.79 -7.55 -12.52
CA ASN A 136 2.39 -7.27 -13.82
C ASN A 136 2.76 -5.78 -14.01
N THR A 137 2.17 -4.90 -13.20
CA THR A 137 2.43 -3.45 -13.24
C THR A 137 3.47 -3.03 -12.22
N VAL A 138 3.46 -3.63 -11.02
CA VAL A 138 4.44 -3.35 -9.98
C VAL A 138 5.71 -4.12 -10.27
N HIS A 139 6.71 -3.41 -10.78
CA HIS A 139 8.02 -3.92 -11.10
C HIS A 139 9.06 -2.82 -10.83
N PRO A 140 10.35 -3.15 -10.72
CA PRO A 140 11.41 -2.14 -10.63
C PRO A 140 11.33 -1.16 -11.80
N CYS A 141 11.57 0.12 -11.52
CA CYS A 141 11.61 1.17 -12.54
C CYS A 141 12.72 0.90 -13.57
N PRO A 142 12.58 1.43 -14.81
CA PRO A 142 11.64 2.47 -15.23
C PRO A 142 10.23 1.98 -15.61
N HIS A 143 9.24 2.87 -15.48
CA HIS A 143 7.86 2.67 -15.96
C HIS A 143 7.57 3.57 -17.16
N GLY A 144 6.64 3.18 -18.04
CA GLY A 144 6.22 3.97 -19.19
C GLY A 144 6.50 3.34 -20.54
N ASN A 145 6.33 4.14 -21.60
CA ASN A 145 6.36 3.72 -23.01
C ASN A 145 5.49 2.49 -23.32
N LYS A 146 4.38 2.34 -22.59
CA LYS A 146 3.45 1.21 -22.76
C LYS A 146 2.06 1.54 -22.24
N THR A 147 1.12 0.67 -22.58
CA THR A 147 -0.21 0.65 -21.97
C THR A 147 -0.21 -0.36 -20.84
N TYR A 148 -0.56 0.10 -19.64
CA TYR A 148 -0.82 -0.74 -18.49
C TYR A 148 -2.28 -1.16 -18.52
N ASN A 149 -2.53 -2.47 -18.59
CA ASN A 149 -3.87 -3.05 -18.65
C ASN A 149 -4.08 -3.92 -17.42
N GLU A 150 -4.93 -3.47 -16.52
CA GLU A 150 -5.13 -4.11 -15.23
C GLU A 150 -6.60 -4.47 -15.03
N ARG A 151 -6.81 -5.75 -14.73
CA ARG A 151 -8.11 -6.34 -14.44
C ARG A 151 -8.00 -7.16 -13.18
N THR A 152 -8.33 -6.54 -12.06
CA THR A 152 -8.08 -7.12 -10.74
C THR A 152 -9.32 -7.04 -9.84
N VAL A 153 -9.24 -7.69 -8.68
CA VAL A 153 -10.26 -7.64 -7.64
C VAL A 153 -9.63 -7.13 -6.36
N TYR A 154 -10.34 -6.27 -5.64
CA TYR A 154 -9.91 -5.91 -4.29
C TYR A 154 -10.33 -7.02 -3.34
N LYS A 155 -9.34 -7.72 -2.77
CA LYS A 155 -9.56 -8.78 -1.79
C LYS A 155 -9.67 -8.18 -0.39
N GLU A 156 -10.45 -8.82 0.48
CA GLU A 156 -10.64 -8.34 1.87
C GLU A 156 -9.34 -8.37 2.67
N GLU A 157 -8.43 -9.26 2.28
CA GLU A 157 -7.09 -9.43 2.84
C GLU A 157 -6.23 -8.15 2.71
N TYR A 158 -6.53 -7.30 1.71
CA TYR A 158 -5.79 -6.09 1.39
C TYR A 158 -6.14 -4.88 2.24
N ALA A 159 -7.17 -4.95 3.06
CA ALA A 159 -7.50 -3.89 4.01
C ALA A 159 -6.88 -4.18 5.37
N PRO A 160 -6.51 -3.17 6.19
CA PRO A 160 -6.05 -3.44 7.55
C PRO A 160 -7.15 -4.13 8.38
N LYS A 161 -6.75 -4.98 9.33
CA LYS A 161 -7.70 -5.63 10.26
C LYS A 161 -8.40 -4.63 11.19
N SER A 162 -7.75 -3.50 11.46
CA SER A 162 -8.26 -2.39 12.29
C SER A 162 -9.29 -1.51 11.58
N MET A 163 -9.59 -1.75 10.30
CA MET A 163 -10.52 -0.93 9.53
C MET A 163 -11.97 -1.24 9.95
N PRO A 164 -12.76 -0.25 10.44
CA PRO A 164 -14.13 -0.49 10.87
C PRO A 164 -15.09 -0.69 9.69
N ALA A 165 -16.31 -1.18 9.96
CA ALA A 165 -17.36 -1.24 8.96
C ALA A 165 -17.83 0.18 8.56
N GLY A 166 -18.19 0.36 7.28
CA GLY A 166 -18.74 1.62 6.77
C GLY A 166 -18.36 1.91 5.31
N ASP A 167 -18.70 3.10 4.84
CA ASP A 167 -18.36 3.54 3.48
C ASP A 167 -17.01 4.27 3.47
N TYR A 168 -16.16 3.89 2.52
CA TYR A 168 -14.84 4.47 2.33
C TYR A 168 -14.69 5.10 0.94
N ARG A 169 -13.82 6.10 0.83
CA ARG A 169 -13.33 6.64 -0.44
C ARG A 169 -11.81 6.70 -0.39
N MET A 170 -11.14 6.07 -1.34
CA MET A 170 -9.70 6.14 -1.50
C MET A 170 -9.37 7.03 -2.69
N ASP A 171 -8.66 8.12 -2.44
CA ASP A 171 -8.16 9.01 -3.48
C ASP A 171 -6.71 8.62 -3.77
N ILE A 172 -6.37 8.41 -5.05
CA ILE A 172 -5.03 8.00 -5.50
C ILE A 172 -4.60 8.95 -6.63
N ARG A 173 -3.39 9.49 -6.53
CA ARG A 173 -2.74 10.31 -7.57
C ARG A 173 -1.34 9.78 -7.83
N PHE A 174 -1.00 9.65 -9.11
CA PHE A 174 0.36 9.39 -9.56
C PHE A 174 1.01 10.72 -9.94
N ALA A 175 2.22 10.97 -9.46
CA ALA A 175 3.00 12.16 -9.74
C ALA A 175 4.41 11.76 -10.21
N SER A 176 4.99 12.57 -11.10
CA SER A 176 6.39 12.48 -11.48
C SER A 176 7.21 13.45 -10.62
N SER A 177 8.54 13.45 -10.76
CA SER A 177 9.39 14.46 -10.09
C SER A 177 9.13 15.90 -10.54
N THR A 178 8.36 16.12 -11.61
CA THR A 178 8.10 17.42 -12.22
C THR A 178 6.70 17.97 -11.94
N ASN A 179 5.84 17.25 -11.20
CA ASN A 179 4.42 17.56 -11.01
C ASN A 179 3.95 17.34 -9.57
#